data_AF-A0A0Q0Z0H6-F1
#
_entry.id   AF-A0A0Q0Z0H6-F1
#
_cell.length_a   1.000
_cell.length_b   1.000
_cell.length_c   1.000
_cell.angle_alpha   90.00
_cell.angle_beta   90.00
_cell.angle_gamma   90.00
#
_symmetry.space_group_name_H-M   'P 1'
#
loop_
_entity.id
_entity.type
_entity.pdbx_description
1 polymer ?
#
loop_
_entity_poly.entity_id
_entity_poly.type
_entity_poly.pdbx_seq_one_letter_code
_entity_poly.pdbx_strand_id
1 'polypeptide(L)'
;MPYRFTLATDEPFAFAGLWERWDGPSGPLETCTIITTKANKLVAAIHDRMPVILPFERHEDWLDPSFDDSEYLKSFLQPYPSEQMRMYEVAPLVNSPKNDISACIEPVNSR
;
A
#
# COMPACT_ATOMS: atom_id res chain seq x y z
N MET A 1 11.47 15.46 -2.00
CA MET A 1 10.18 15.80 -2.64
C MET A 1 9.24 14.62 -2.47
N PRO A 2 7.98 14.82 -2.03
CA PRO A 2 7.02 13.73 -1.92
C PRO A 2 6.42 13.37 -3.29
N TYR A 3 6.12 12.09 -3.47
CA TYR A 3 5.51 11.54 -4.68
C TYR A 3 4.25 10.79 -4.30
N ARG A 4 3.20 10.91 -5.12
CA ARG A 4 1.99 10.09 -5.03
C ARG A 4 2.11 8.94 -6.04
N PHE A 5 1.80 7.73 -5.55
CA PHE A 5 1.70 6.52 -6.36
C PHE A 5 0.24 6.08 -6.42
N THR A 6 -0.25 5.73 -7.60
CA THR A 6 -1.60 5.19 -7.82
C THR A 6 -1.56 4.03 -8.80
N LEU A 7 -2.67 3.29 -8.89
CA LEU A 7 -2.91 2.45 -10.07
C LEU A 7 -3.17 3.34 -11.29
N ALA A 8 -2.85 2.83 -12.47
CA ALA A 8 -3.17 3.50 -13.73
C ALA A 8 -4.69 3.64 -13.95
N THR A 9 -5.53 2.87 -13.26
CA THR A 9 -6.98 3.04 -13.29
C THR A 9 -7.47 4.19 -12.40
N ASP A 10 -6.62 4.67 -11.49
CA ASP A 10 -6.98 5.60 -10.40
C ASP A 10 -8.05 5.05 -9.44
N GLU A 11 -8.31 3.74 -9.50
CA GLU A 11 -9.22 3.05 -8.59
C GLU A 11 -8.55 2.75 -7.24
N PRO A 12 -9.35 2.63 -6.16
CA PRO A 12 -8.87 2.07 -4.90
C PRO A 12 -8.32 0.65 -5.06
N PHE A 13 -7.35 0.31 -4.23
CA PHE A 13 -6.70 -1.00 -4.22
C PHE A 13 -6.35 -1.41 -2.78
N ALA A 14 -6.08 -2.69 -2.59
CA ALA A 14 -5.76 -3.26 -1.29
C ALA A 14 -4.25 -3.53 -1.15
N PHE A 15 -3.72 -3.30 0.06
CA PHE A 15 -2.41 -3.81 0.44
C PHE A 15 -2.55 -5.12 1.21
N ALA A 16 -1.58 -6.03 1.02
CA ALA A 16 -1.43 -7.16 1.93
C ALA A 16 -1.03 -6.63 3.31
N GLY A 17 -1.74 -7.10 4.34
CA GLY A 17 -1.51 -6.68 5.70
C GLY A 17 -1.82 -7.78 6.69
N LEU A 18 -1.17 -7.69 7.86
CA LEU A 18 -1.47 -8.53 9.00
C LEU A 18 -2.18 -7.69 10.05
N TRP A 19 -3.06 -8.32 10.82
CA TRP A 19 -3.78 -7.70 11.92
C TRP A 19 -3.67 -8.60 13.14
N GLU A 20 -3.59 -7.97 14.32
CA GLU A 20 -3.58 -8.66 15.60
C GLU A 20 -4.36 -7.86 16.63
N ARG A 21 -5.11 -8.58 17.46
CA ARG A 21 -5.69 -8.06 18.69
C ARG A 21 -4.88 -8.58 19.88
N TRP A 22 -4.38 -7.65 20.69
CA TRP A 22 -3.70 -7.93 21.95
C TRP A 22 -4.59 -7.52 23.13
N ASP A 23 -5.01 -8.49 23.95
CA ASP A 23 -5.77 -8.22 25.17
C ASP A 23 -4.81 -7.94 26.33
N GLY A 24 -4.39 -6.67 26.47
CA GLY A 24 -3.41 -6.23 27.46
C GLY A 24 -4.01 -5.71 28.78
N PRO A 25 -3.17 -5.37 29.78
CA PRO A 25 -3.62 -4.86 31.08
C PRO A 25 -4.43 -3.56 31.02
N SER A 26 -4.26 -2.77 29.96
CA SER A 26 -4.97 -1.51 29.72
C SER A 26 -6.24 -1.66 28.87
N GLY A 27 -6.62 -2.90 28.53
CA GLY A 27 -7.70 -3.22 27.61
C GLY A 27 -7.21 -3.75 26.26
N PRO A 28 -8.14 -4.10 25.34
CA PRO A 28 -7.81 -4.61 24.02
C PRO A 28 -7.15 -3.54 23.16
N LEU A 29 -6.09 -3.94 22.46
CA LEU A 29 -5.41 -3.13 21.46
C LEU A 29 -5.44 -3.88 20.12
N GLU A 30 -6.02 -3.26 19.10
CA GLU A 30 -6.05 -3.80 17.74
C GLU A 30 -5.01 -3.04 16.91
N THR A 31 -4.13 -3.80 16.26
CA THR A 31 -3.05 -3.25 15.44
C THR A 31 -3.02 -3.94 14.10
N CYS A 32 -2.48 -3.24 13.10
CA CYS A 32 -2.21 -3.84 11.81
C CYS A 32 -0.85 -3.36 11.29
N THR A 33 -0.30 -4.12 10.34
CA THR A 33 0.91 -3.77 9.63
C THR A 33 0.74 -4.07 8.15
N ILE A 34 1.35 -3.23 7.31
CA ILE A 34 1.38 -3.42 5.86
C ILE A 34 2.62 -4.24 5.51
N ILE A 35 2.44 -5.31 4.73
CA ILE A 35 3.56 -6.10 4.23
C ILE A 35 4.24 -5.35 3.08
N THR A 36 5.57 -5.30 3.13
CA THR A 36 6.40 -4.67 2.10
C THR A 36 7.21 -5.71 1.34
N THR A 37 7.55 -5.38 0.10
CA THR A 37 8.39 -6.16 -0.81
C THR A 37 9.42 -5.23 -1.48
N LYS A 38 10.30 -5.77 -2.32
CA LYS A 38 11.24 -4.97 -3.13
C LYS A 38 10.47 -4.02 -4.05
N ALA A 39 11.01 -2.84 -4.30
CA ALA A 39 10.40 -1.90 -5.24
C ALA A 39 10.40 -2.47 -6.67
N ASN A 40 9.34 -2.17 -7.41
CA ASN A 40 9.33 -2.33 -8.87
C ASN A 40 10.12 -1.20 -9.55
N LYS A 41 10.25 -1.22 -10.88
CA LYS A 41 11.02 -0.20 -11.63
C LYS A 41 10.55 1.24 -11.37
N LEU A 42 9.25 1.46 -11.19
CA LEU A 42 8.67 2.79 -10.98
C LEU A 42 9.00 3.32 -9.58
N VAL A 43 8.75 2.52 -8.54
CA VAL A 43 9.01 2.91 -7.14
C VAL A 43 10.51 2.98 -6.86
N ALA A 44 11.32 2.13 -7.50
CA ALA A 44 12.79 2.10 -7.33
C ALA A 44 13.49 3.41 -7.74
N ALA A 45 12.81 4.27 -8.51
CA ALA A 45 13.29 5.62 -8.78
C ALA A 45 13.35 6.50 -7.51
N ILE A 46 12.55 6.17 -6.49
CA ILE A 46 12.36 6.97 -5.27
C ILE A 46 12.75 6.21 -4.00
N HIS A 47 12.47 4.90 -3.92
CA HIS A 47 12.68 4.10 -2.71
C HIS A 47 12.89 2.60 -3.03
N ASP A 48 13.61 1.88 -2.19
CA ASP A 48 14.02 0.47 -2.41
C ASP A 48 12.92 -0.57 -2.07
N ARG A 49 11.95 -0.19 -1.26
CA ARG A 49 10.76 -0.98 -0.87
C ARG A 49 9.46 -0.38 -1.35
N MET A 50 8.47 -1.23 -1.56
CA MET A 50 7.08 -0.86 -1.80
C MET A 50 6.12 -1.76 -0.99
N PRO A 51 4.90 -1.30 -0.66
CA PRO A 51 3.85 -2.19 -0.17
C PRO A 51 3.49 -3.27 -1.19
N VAL A 52 3.10 -4.45 -0.71
CA VAL A 52 2.49 -5.48 -1.57
C VAL A 52 1.05 -5.05 -1.89
N ILE A 53 0.79 -4.70 -3.15
CA ILE A 53 -0.58 -4.47 -3.64
C ILE A 53 -1.17 -5.82 -4.02
N LEU A 54 -2.31 -6.20 -3.44
CA LEU A 54 -3.01 -7.44 -3.75
C LEU A 54 -3.91 -7.24 -4.97
N PRO A 55 -3.72 -8.03 -6.05
CA PRO A 55 -4.69 -8.11 -7.14
C PRO A 55 -6.07 -8.51 -6.62
N PHE A 56 -7.12 -7.95 -7.23
CA PHE A 56 -8.51 -8.13 -6.80
C PHE A 56 -8.90 -9.62 -6.71
N GLU A 57 -8.45 -10.42 -7.67
CA GLU A 57 -8.71 -11.85 -7.74
C GLU A 57 -8.09 -12.68 -6.59
N ARG A 58 -7.22 -12.08 -5.77
CA ARG A 58 -6.57 -12.74 -4.62
C ARG A 58 -7.10 -12.28 -3.26
N HIS A 59 -8.07 -11.37 -3.24
CA HIS A 59 -8.60 -10.82 -1.99
C HIS A 59 -9.31 -11.87 -1.16
N GLU A 60 -10.12 -12.73 -1.80
CA GLU A 60 -10.84 -13.80 -1.10
C GLU A 60 -9.87 -14.79 -0.45
N ASP A 61 -8.90 -15.30 -1.21
CA ASP A 61 -7.85 -16.18 -0.69
C ASP A 61 -7.06 -15.54 0.47
N TRP A 62 -6.75 -14.24 0.39
CA TRP A 62 -6.01 -13.53 1.44
C TRP A 62 -6.80 -13.35 2.73
N LEU A 63 -8.13 -13.20 2.62
CA LEU A 63 -9.02 -12.90 3.75
C LEU A 63 -9.70 -14.14 4.34
N ASP A 64 -9.61 -15.30 3.67
CA ASP A 64 -10.22 -16.53 4.13
C ASP A 64 -9.50 -17.10 5.37
N PRO A 65 -10.12 -17.09 6.56
CA PRO A 65 -9.50 -17.59 7.79
C PRO A 65 -9.35 -19.12 7.81
N SER A 66 -10.02 -19.83 6.90
CA SER A 66 -9.90 -21.29 6.77
C SER A 66 -8.75 -21.72 5.87
N PHE A 67 -8.11 -20.77 5.18
CA PHE A 67 -7.02 -21.03 4.26
C PHE A 67 -5.71 -21.27 5.00
N ASP A 68 -5.15 -22.48 4.91
CA ASP A 68 -3.97 -22.92 5.66
C ASP A 68 -2.69 -23.08 4.82
N ASP A 69 -2.76 -22.88 3.50
CA ASP A 69 -1.59 -22.93 2.63
C ASP A 69 -0.82 -21.61 2.63
N SER A 70 0.07 -21.48 3.62
CA SER A 70 0.93 -20.31 3.77
C SER A 70 1.92 -20.10 2.61
N GLU A 71 2.32 -21.15 1.88
CA GLU A 71 3.26 -21.01 0.76
C GLU A 71 2.55 -20.42 -0.46
N TYR A 72 1.30 -20.82 -0.70
CA TYR A 72 0.45 -20.18 -1.68
C TYR A 72 0.24 -18.69 -1.37
N LEU A 73 -0.09 -18.32 -0.14
CA LEU A 73 -0.26 -16.91 0.24
C LEU A 73 1.03 -16.10 0.12
N LYS A 74 2.19 -16.68 0.47
CA LYS A 74 3.50 -16.04 0.27
C LYS A 74 3.80 -15.76 -1.21
N SER A 75 3.24 -16.56 -2.14
CA SER A 75 3.38 -16.31 -3.58
C SER A 75 2.75 -14.97 -4.01
N PHE A 76 1.89 -14.38 -3.18
CA PHE A 76 1.26 -13.09 -3.44
C PHE A 76 2.16 -11.90 -3.09
N LEU A 77 3.23 -12.12 -2.32
CA LEU A 77 4.10 -11.07 -1.77
C LEU A 77 5.14 -10.57 -2.78
N GLN A 78 4.67 -10.22 -3.97
CA GLN A 78 5.49 -9.78 -5.10
C GLN A 78 5.29 -8.29 -5.39
N PRO A 79 6.29 -7.62 -6.01
CA PRO A 79 6.13 -6.24 -6.45
C PRO A 79 5.02 -6.14 -7.51
N TYR A 80 4.17 -5.12 -7.40
CA TYR A 80 3.11 -4.89 -8.38
C TYR A 80 3.71 -4.47 -9.74
N PRO A 81 3.10 -4.80 -10.89
CA PRO A 81 3.61 -4.41 -12.21
C PRO A 81 3.74 -2.89 -12.36
N SER A 82 4.94 -2.42 -12.73
CA SER A 82 5.22 -0.98 -12.86
C SER A 82 4.37 -0.31 -13.94
N GLU A 83 4.02 -1.05 -14.99
CA GLU A 83 3.26 -0.58 -16.15
C GLU A 83 1.79 -0.31 -15.81
N GLN A 84 1.31 -0.84 -14.68
CA GLN A 84 -0.05 -0.65 -14.17
C GLN A 84 -0.13 0.41 -13.07
N MET A 85 0.95 1.16 -12.84
CA MET A 85 1.04 2.19 -11.82
C MET A 85 1.37 3.55 -12.43
N ARG A 86 1.02 4.62 -11.71
CA ARG A 86 1.44 5.99 -12.01
C ARG A 86 2.16 6.58 -10.81
N MET A 87 3.10 7.47 -11.10
CA MET A 87 3.84 8.25 -10.12
C MET A 87 3.89 9.70 -10.57
N TYR A 88 3.62 10.62 -9.66
CA TYR A 88 3.83 12.05 -9.90
C TYR A 88 4.19 12.78 -8.62
N GLU A 89 4.86 13.92 -8.80
CA GLU A 89 5.30 14.78 -7.70
C GLU A 89 4.12 15.57 -7.11
N VAL A 90 4.04 15.63 -5.78
CA VAL A 90 3.05 16.42 -5.04
C VAL A 90 3.74 17.47 -4.16
N ALA A 91 2.97 18.45 -3.68
CA ALA A 91 3.52 19.49 -2.84
C ALA A 91 4.02 18.94 -1.48
N PRO A 92 5.10 19.51 -0.89
CA PRO A 92 5.56 19.18 0.46
C PRO A 92 4.50 19.33 1.56
N LEU A 93 3.36 19.96 1.27
CA LEU A 93 2.20 20.07 2.14
C LEU A 93 1.80 18.72 2.77
N VAL A 94 1.89 17.62 2.02
CA VAL A 94 1.51 16.26 2.49
C VAL A 94 2.39 15.74 3.64
N ASN A 95 3.57 16.32 3.87
CA ASN A 95 4.47 15.87 4.93
C ASN A 95 3.96 16.17 6.35
N SER A 96 2.95 17.03 6.49
CA SER A 96 2.34 17.35 7.77
C SER A 96 0.96 16.69 7.87
N PRO A 97 0.73 15.79 8.86
CA PRO A 97 -0.56 15.12 9.03
C PRO A 97 -1.71 16.07 9.43
N LYS A 98 -1.41 17.33 9.73
CA LYS A 98 -2.43 18.37 9.96
C LYS A 98 -3.13 18.81 8.67
N ASN A 99 -2.58 18.46 7.51
CA ASN A 99 -3.11 18.85 6.22
C ASN A 99 -3.92 17.71 5.62
N ASP A 100 -5.25 17.82 5.71
CA ASP A 100 -6.20 16.88 5.12
C ASP A 100 -7.11 17.61 4.12
N ILE A 101 -6.52 17.98 2.99
CA ILE A 101 -7.18 18.72 1.92
C ILE A 101 -6.78 18.13 0.56
N SER A 102 -7.62 18.31 -0.47
CA SER A 102 -7.36 17.78 -1.82
C SER A 102 -6.00 18.20 -2.39
N ALA A 103 -5.54 19.41 -2.08
CA ALA A 103 -4.23 19.92 -2.51
C ALA A 103 -3.03 19.04 -2.09
N CYS A 104 -3.18 18.15 -1.09
CA CYS A 104 -2.13 17.20 -0.70
C CYS A 104 -1.81 16.15 -1.78
N ILE A 105 -2.76 15.89 -2.69
CA ILE A 105 -2.61 14.87 -3.74
C ILE A 105 -2.57 15.45 -5.15
N GLU A 106 -2.69 16.77 -5.31
CA GLU A 106 -2.62 17.41 -6.62
C GLU A 106 -1.18 17.42 -7.16
N PRO A 107 -0.97 17.12 -8.47
CA PRO A 107 0.36 17.18 -9.06
C PRO A 107 0.90 18.62 -9.11
N VAL A 108 2.18 18.82 -8.77
CA VAL A 108 2.83 20.16 -8.74
C VAL A 108 2.85 20.86 -10.11
N ASN A 109 2.78 20.09 -11.20
CA ASN A 109 2.83 20.59 -12.58
C ASN A 109 1.45 20.69 -13.27
N SER A 110 0.35 20.57 -12.52
CA SER A 110 -1.00 20.74 -13.06
C SER A 110 -1.26 22.23 -13.27
N ARG A 111 -1.25 22.69 -14.52
CA ARG A 111 -1.76 24.00 -14.93
C ARG A 111 -3.10 23.85 -15.62
#